data_AF-A0A3N9UTR6-F1
#
_entry.id   AF-A0A3N9UTR6-F1
#
_cell.length_a   1.000
_cell.length_b   1.000
_cell.length_c   1.000
_cell.angle_alpha   90.00
_cell.angle_beta   90.00
_cell.angle_gamma   90.00
#
_symmetry.space_group_name_H-M   'P 1'
#
loop_
_entity.id
_entity.type
_entity.pdbx_description
1 polymer ?
#
loop_
_entity_poly.entity_id
_entity_poly.type
_entity_poly.pdbx_seq_one_letter_code
_entity_poly.pdbx_strand_id
1 'polypeptide(L)'
;MISRRLLSSLLLLVLLAALAPIPVAAGDETCPRGCQCLTQEKAKELGYSPCSDKMIPCGKDETGKRLYCFSPTAKCPAQCRCLSEEEAKELGYTKLCQNQRTPCGTDALGRTKYCFQVPVSRCPDGCVCLSNEDAQAQGLKVNCLDSFGKPIICGIIDADRGLFKYCFRKPEQGNCQYNYNLGKCVGQCSAGKKCQLNTIYRDPKTGAVTYAECHCK
;
A
#
# COMPACT_ATOMS: atom_id res chain seq x y z
N MET A 1 -11.79 -78.39 21.84
CA MET A 1 -12.73 -78.43 20.70
C MET A 1 -13.91 -77.54 21.03
N ILE A 2 -13.94 -76.31 20.50
CA ILE A 2 -15.08 -75.39 20.63
C ILE A 2 -15.51 -74.99 19.22
N SER A 3 -16.81 -75.11 19.02
CA SER A 3 -17.51 -75.39 17.78
C SER A 3 -17.63 -74.17 16.87
N ARG A 4 -17.27 -74.37 15.59
CA ARG A 4 -17.62 -73.53 14.46
C ARG A 4 -19.12 -73.67 14.18
N ARG A 5 -19.93 -72.67 14.51
CA ARG A 5 -21.23 -72.36 13.89
C ARG A 5 -21.70 -71.03 14.48
N LEU A 6 -22.29 -70.19 13.63
CA LEU A 6 -22.78 -68.81 13.89
C LEU A 6 -21.85 -67.65 13.45
N LEU A 7 -21.05 -67.87 12.39
CA LEU A 7 -20.74 -66.82 11.41
C LEU A 7 -21.86 -66.82 10.35
N SER A 8 -22.94 -66.01 10.51
CA SER A 8 -23.84 -65.73 9.36
C SER A 8 -24.95 -64.67 9.54
N SER A 9 -24.96 -63.85 10.60
CA SER A 9 -26.05 -62.84 10.73
C SER A 9 -25.62 -61.45 11.18
N LEU A 10 -24.32 -61.16 11.26
CA LEU A 10 -23.83 -59.86 11.75
C LEU A 10 -23.34 -58.89 10.67
N LEU A 11 -23.56 -59.17 9.38
CA LEU A 11 -23.03 -58.35 8.27
C LEU A 11 -24.07 -57.56 7.47
N LEU A 12 -25.35 -57.56 7.86
CA LEU A 12 -26.42 -56.85 7.12
C LEU A 12 -27.09 -55.68 7.88
N LEU A 13 -26.50 -55.20 8.98
CA LEU A 13 -27.02 -54.10 9.80
C LEU A 13 -26.05 -52.91 9.89
N VAL A 14 -25.22 -52.70 8.86
CA VAL A 14 -24.24 -51.59 8.82
C VAL A 14 -24.60 -50.49 7.80
N LEU A 15 -25.73 -50.60 7.05
CA LEU A 15 -25.98 -49.73 5.89
C LEU A 15 -27.09 -48.67 6.00
N LEU A 16 -27.70 -48.45 7.17
CA LEU A 16 -28.84 -47.52 7.30
C LEU A 16 -28.78 -46.63 8.55
N ALA A 17 -27.62 -46.05 8.84
CA ALA A 17 -27.49 -45.02 9.87
C ALA A 17 -27.03 -43.68 9.27
N ALA A 18 -27.99 -42.75 9.23
CA ALA A 18 -27.80 -41.30 9.25
C ALA A 18 -27.26 -40.61 7.98
N LEU A 19 -28.11 -40.51 6.94
CA LEU A 19 -28.25 -39.24 6.22
C LEU A 19 -28.93 -38.24 7.17
N ALA A 20 -28.16 -37.66 8.09
CA ALA A 20 -28.63 -36.50 8.84
C ALA A 20 -28.71 -35.31 7.86
N PRO A 21 -29.85 -34.60 7.76
CA PRO A 21 -29.87 -33.32 7.07
C PRO A 21 -28.87 -32.40 7.77
N ILE A 22 -27.91 -31.88 7.00
CA ILE A 22 -27.02 -30.82 7.45
C ILE A 22 -27.94 -29.69 7.96
N PRO A 23 -27.81 -29.23 9.22
CA PRO A 23 -28.50 -28.03 9.64
C PRO A 23 -28.00 -26.89 8.77
N VAL A 24 -28.83 -26.46 7.83
CA VAL A 24 -28.65 -25.20 7.12
C VAL A 24 -28.70 -24.13 8.20
N ALA A 25 -27.54 -23.56 8.51
CA ALA A 25 -27.41 -22.51 9.49
C ALA A 25 -28.42 -21.39 9.16
N ALA A 26 -29.37 -21.20 10.07
CA ALA A 26 -30.32 -20.12 10.04
C ALA A 26 -29.55 -18.79 9.97
N GLY A 27 -29.97 -17.91 9.06
CA GLY A 27 -29.34 -16.64 8.80
C GLY A 27 -29.26 -15.78 10.05
N ASP A 28 -28.04 -15.42 10.41
CA ASP A 28 -27.78 -14.31 11.30
C ASP A 28 -28.20 -13.03 10.56
N GLU A 29 -28.98 -12.15 11.19
CA GLU A 29 -29.48 -10.87 10.62
C GLU A 29 -28.34 -9.87 10.34
N THR A 30 -27.10 -10.33 10.30
CA THR A 30 -25.90 -9.53 10.18
C THR A 30 -25.31 -9.66 8.79
N CYS A 31 -24.91 -8.51 8.24
CA CYS A 31 -24.29 -8.51 6.93
C CYS A 31 -22.91 -9.19 6.95
N PRO A 32 -22.49 -9.83 5.84
CA PRO A 32 -21.14 -10.36 5.70
C PRO A 32 -20.09 -9.28 5.99
N ARG A 33 -18.87 -9.70 6.35
CA ARG A 33 -17.77 -8.76 6.59
C ARG A 33 -17.58 -7.88 5.36
N GLY A 34 -17.54 -6.57 5.60
CA GLY A 34 -17.33 -5.59 4.55
C GLY A 34 -18.60 -5.10 3.84
N CYS A 35 -19.76 -5.46 4.37
CA CYS A 35 -21.08 -5.05 3.87
C CYS A 35 -21.81 -4.20 4.91
N GLN A 36 -22.62 -3.26 4.44
CA GLN A 36 -23.50 -2.46 5.28
C GLN A 36 -24.97 -2.80 5.04
N CYS A 37 -25.75 -2.83 6.11
CA CYS A 37 -27.19 -3.01 6.07
C CYS A 37 -27.85 -1.68 5.70
N LEU A 38 -28.31 -1.55 4.46
CA LEU A 38 -28.85 -0.30 3.91
C LEU A 38 -30.19 -0.54 3.21
N THR A 39 -30.97 0.52 3.04
CA THR A 39 -32.07 0.51 2.08
C THR A 39 -31.53 0.52 0.66
N GLN A 40 -32.29 0.00 -0.29
CA GLN A 40 -31.88 -0.01 -1.70
C GLN A 40 -31.71 1.42 -2.25
N GLU A 41 -32.50 2.38 -1.79
CA GLU A 41 -32.39 3.78 -2.21
C GLU A 41 -31.10 4.40 -1.68
N LYS A 42 -30.76 4.16 -0.40
CA LYS A 42 -29.51 4.68 0.17
C LYS A 42 -28.30 4.03 -0.47
N ALA A 43 -28.36 2.73 -0.75
CA ALA A 43 -27.33 2.02 -1.48
C ALA A 43 -27.13 2.62 -2.89
N LYS A 44 -28.22 2.93 -3.61
CA LYS A 44 -28.16 3.56 -4.94
C LYS A 44 -27.57 4.97 -4.89
N GLU A 45 -27.96 5.79 -3.91
CA GLU A 45 -27.43 7.14 -3.70
C GLU A 45 -25.91 7.11 -3.44
N LEU A 46 -25.45 6.11 -2.68
CA LEU A 46 -24.05 5.94 -2.33
C LEU A 46 -23.23 5.18 -3.38
N GLY A 47 -23.85 4.67 -4.45
CA GLY A 47 -23.19 3.84 -5.46
C GLY A 47 -22.70 2.50 -4.91
N TYR A 48 -23.50 1.83 -4.09
CA TYR A 48 -23.20 0.49 -3.59
C TYR A 48 -23.87 -0.59 -4.44
N SER A 49 -23.28 -1.78 -4.49
CA SER A 49 -23.85 -2.99 -5.10
C SER A 49 -24.23 -4.01 -4.04
N PRO A 50 -25.13 -4.95 -4.35
CA PRO A 50 -25.44 -6.06 -3.46
C PRO A 50 -24.16 -6.83 -3.10
N CYS A 51 -24.05 -7.24 -1.84
CA CYS A 51 -22.90 -8.01 -1.40
C CYS A 51 -22.89 -9.42 -1.99
N SER A 52 -21.72 -9.85 -2.47
CA SER A 52 -21.55 -11.13 -3.17
C SER A 52 -22.56 -11.32 -4.31
N ASP A 53 -22.94 -10.22 -4.97
CA ASP A 53 -23.96 -10.16 -6.02
C ASP A 53 -25.34 -10.70 -5.60
N LYS A 54 -25.62 -10.73 -4.28
CA LYS A 54 -26.84 -11.27 -3.69
C LYS A 54 -27.53 -10.26 -2.80
N MET A 55 -28.85 -10.21 -2.90
CA MET A 55 -29.70 -9.43 -1.99
C MET A 55 -29.89 -10.20 -0.69
N ILE A 56 -28.93 -10.05 0.23
CA ILE A 56 -28.96 -10.68 1.55
C ILE A 56 -29.76 -9.77 2.49
N PRO A 57 -30.93 -10.19 3.02
CA PRO A 57 -31.70 -9.39 3.95
C PRO A 57 -30.99 -9.31 5.31
N CYS A 58 -30.99 -8.13 5.92
CA CYS A 58 -30.32 -7.87 7.20
C CYS A 58 -31.17 -7.11 8.22
N GLY A 59 -32.41 -6.75 7.89
CA GLY A 59 -33.31 -6.12 8.84
C GLY A 59 -34.43 -5.32 8.23
N LYS A 60 -34.96 -4.38 9.03
CA LYS A 60 -35.93 -3.36 8.63
C LYS A 60 -35.53 -2.01 9.21
N ASP A 61 -35.85 -0.91 8.52
CA ASP A 61 -35.69 0.44 9.06
C ASP A 61 -36.84 0.84 10.00
N GLU A 62 -36.79 2.05 10.54
CA GLU A 62 -37.80 2.62 11.45
C GLU A 62 -39.21 2.71 10.83
N THR A 63 -39.31 2.68 9.50
CA THR A 63 -40.59 2.70 8.76
C THR A 63 -41.09 1.29 8.42
N GLY A 64 -40.35 0.25 8.82
CA GLY A 64 -40.66 -1.15 8.52
C GLY A 64 -40.19 -1.63 7.15
N LYS A 65 -39.43 -0.81 6.42
CA LYS A 65 -38.91 -1.15 5.08
C LYS A 65 -37.75 -2.13 5.18
N ARG A 66 -37.70 -3.14 4.31
CA ARG A 66 -36.63 -4.16 4.28
C ARG A 66 -35.26 -3.53 3.95
N LEU A 67 -34.26 -3.93 4.73
CA LEU A 67 -32.86 -3.61 4.52
C LEU A 67 -32.11 -4.82 3.94
N TYR A 68 -31.08 -4.54 3.14
CA TYR A 68 -30.23 -5.55 2.53
C TYR A 68 -28.75 -5.19 2.67
N CYS A 69 -27.88 -6.18 2.49
CA CYS A 69 -26.44 -6.00 2.56
C CYS A 69 -25.85 -5.51 1.24
N PHE A 70 -25.15 -4.37 1.31
CA PHE A 70 -24.51 -3.74 0.18
C PHE A 70 -23.04 -3.42 0.47
N SER A 71 -22.20 -3.40 -0.57
CA SER A 71 -20.79 -2.98 -0.51
C SER A 71 -20.53 -1.81 -1.47
N PRO A 72 -19.59 -0.90 -1.17
CA PRO A 72 -19.23 0.18 -2.09
C PRO A 72 -18.75 -0.38 -3.44
N THR A 73 -19.23 0.16 -4.57
CA THR A 73 -18.67 -0.15 -5.90
C THR A 73 -17.69 0.89 -6.41
N ALA A 74 -17.63 2.04 -5.73
CA ALA A 74 -16.93 3.19 -6.25
C ALA A 74 -15.42 2.95 -6.26
N LYS A 75 -14.85 2.83 -7.46
CA LYS A 75 -13.42 3.03 -7.67
C LYS A 75 -13.10 4.48 -7.31
N CYS A 76 -11.96 4.69 -6.67
CA CYS A 76 -11.55 6.05 -6.38
C CYS A 76 -11.24 6.81 -7.68
N PRO A 77 -11.52 8.13 -7.72
CA PRO A 77 -11.12 8.97 -8.84
C PRO A 77 -9.62 8.91 -9.12
N ALA A 78 -9.21 9.36 -10.31
CA ALA A 78 -7.80 9.50 -10.63
C ALA A 78 -7.07 10.33 -9.57
N GLN A 79 -5.86 9.91 -9.21
CA GLN A 79 -5.04 10.50 -8.13
C GLN A 79 -5.55 10.30 -6.71
N CYS A 80 -6.54 9.42 -6.53
CA CYS A 80 -7.02 9.02 -5.22
C CYS A 80 -6.84 7.52 -5.02
N ARG A 81 -6.76 7.11 -3.76
CA ARG A 81 -6.55 5.72 -3.37
C ARG A 81 -7.54 5.31 -2.29
N CYS A 82 -8.05 4.09 -2.41
CA CYS A 82 -8.95 3.51 -1.42
C CYS A 82 -8.16 3.01 -0.20
N LEU A 83 -8.30 3.70 0.94
CA LEU A 83 -7.59 3.41 2.17
C LEU A 83 -8.52 3.44 3.38
N SER A 84 -8.20 2.68 4.42
CA SER A 84 -8.76 2.93 5.75
C SER A 84 -8.18 4.23 6.30
N GLU A 85 -8.80 4.79 7.33
CA GLU A 85 -8.29 6.03 7.96
C GLU A 85 -6.93 5.80 8.63
N GLU A 86 -6.73 4.61 9.20
CA GLU A 86 -5.47 4.21 9.81
C GLU A 86 -4.37 4.08 8.76
N GLU A 87 -4.64 3.37 7.65
CA GLU A 87 -3.71 3.26 6.52
C GLU A 87 -3.38 4.66 5.96
N ALA A 88 -4.39 5.52 5.78
CA ALA A 88 -4.19 6.88 5.31
C ALA A 88 -3.29 7.68 6.27
N LYS A 89 -3.54 7.61 7.58
CA LYS A 89 -2.71 8.28 8.60
C LYS A 89 -1.27 7.77 8.60
N GLU A 90 -1.05 6.46 8.55
CA GLU A 90 0.28 5.86 8.50
C GLU A 90 1.05 6.28 7.25
N LEU A 91 0.36 6.41 6.12
CA LEU A 91 0.94 6.86 4.84
C LEU A 91 1.06 8.39 4.74
N GLY A 92 0.51 9.15 5.68
CA GLY A 92 0.53 10.62 5.66
C GLY A 92 -0.52 11.25 4.73
N TYR A 93 -1.56 10.50 4.36
CA TYR A 93 -2.63 10.94 3.48
C TYR A 93 -3.68 11.64 4.34
N THR A 94 -3.65 12.97 4.37
CA THR A 94 -4.51 13.79 5.24
C THR A 94 -5.76 14.34 4.56
N LYS A 95 -5.81 14.29 3.22
CA LYS A 95 -6.89 14.89 2.42
C LYS A 95 -7.78 13.82 1.83
N LEU A 96 -9.09 13.98 2.00
CA LEU A 96 -10.09 13.20 1.27
C LEU A 96 -10.10 13.61 -0.20
N CYS A 97 -10.38 12.65 -1.08
CA CYS A 97 -10.51 12.91 -2.51
C CYS A 97 -11.65 13.91 -2.75
N GLN A 98 -11.38 15.00 -3.47
CA GLN A 98 -12.38 16.06 -3.73
C GLN A 98 -13.05 16.62 -2.46
N ASN A 99 -12.36 16.54 -1.30
CA ASN A 99 -12.90 16.87 0.02
C ASN A 99 -14.17 16.10 0.41
N GLN A 100 -14.43 14.95 -0.23
CA GLN A 100 -15.61 14.14 0.01
C GLN A 100 -15.23 12.79 0.61
N ARG A 101 -15.99 12.37 1.63
CA ARG A 101 -15.81 11.07 2.29
C ARG A 101 -16.47 9.97 1.47
N THR A 102 -15.90 9.70 0.29
CA THR A 102 -16.43 8.73 -0.67
C THR A 102 -16.00 7.31 -0.28
N PRO A 103 -16.94 6.43 0.11
CA PRO A 103 -16.63 5.04 0.42
C PRO A 103 -16.23 4.28 -0.84
N CYS A 104 -15.20 3.45 -0.76
CA CYS A 104 -14.61 2.76 -1.92
C CYS A 104 -14.34 1.27 -1.70
N GLY A 105 -14.58 0.78 -0.48
CA GLY A 105 -14.41 -0.63 -0.16
C GLY A 105 -14.41 -0.86 1.34
N THR A 106 -13.95 -2.03 1.74
CA THR A 106 -13.84 -2.43 3.14
C THR A 106 -12.54 -3.19 3.38
N ASP A 107 -12.04 -3.14 4.62
CA ASP A 107 -10.84 -3.88 5.02
C ASP A 107 -11.16 -5.31 5.48
N ALA A 108 -10.13 -6.08 5.85
CA ALA A 108 -10.28 -7.48 6.31
C ALA A 108 -11.12 -7.63 7.59
N LEU A 109 -11.31 -6.55 8.34
CA LEU A 109 -12.12 -6.49 9.57
C LEU A 109 -13.55 -6.01 9.28
N GLY A 110 -13.86 -5.64 8.03
CA GLY A 110 -15.16 -5.12 7.60
C GLY A 110 -15.35 -3.63 7.84
N ARG A 111 -14.29 -2.89 8.21
CA ARG A 111 -14.35 -1.43 8.36
C ARG A 111 -14.36 -0.77 6.98
N THR A 112 -15.11 0.32 6.84
CA THR A 112 -15.23 1.07 5.58
C THR A 112 -13.93 1.80 5.23
N LYS A 113 -13.49 1.65 3.98
CA LYS A 113 -12.41 2.42 3.37
C LYS A 113 -12.96 3.58 2.58
N TYR A 114 -12.18 4.66 2.49
CA TYR A 114 -12.55 5.89 1.79
C TYR A 114 -11.48 6.30 0.79
N CYS A 115 -11.86 7.14 -0.17
CA CYS A 115 -10.91 7.70 -1.13
C CYS A 115 -10.11 8.85 -0.54
N PHE A 116 -8.80 8.67 -0.45
CA PHE A 116 -7.85 9.70 -0.04
C PHE A 116 -7.02 10.19 -1.22
N GLN A 117 -6.70 11.48 -1.22
CA GLN A 117 -5.85 12.09 -2.24
C GLN A 117 -4.40 11.66 -2.05
N VAL A 118 -3.76 11.15 -3.10
CA VAL A 118 -2.33 10.84 -3.09
C VAL A 118 -1.54 12.16 -3.08
N PRO A 119 -0.59 12.38 -2.15
CA PRO A 119 0.18 13.62 -2.05
C PRO A 119 1.29 13.68 -3.11
N VAL A 120 0.92 13.90 -4.37
CA VAL A 120 1.87 14.05 -5.47
C VAL A 120 2.51 15.44 -5.42
N SER A 121 3.83 15.50 -5.48
CA SER A 121 4.57 16.76 -5.48
C SER A 121 5.77 16.73 -6.43
N ARG A 122 6.22 17.92 -6.85
CA ARG A 122 7.40 18.06 -7.71
C ARG A 122 8.65 17.67 -6.92
N CYS A 123 9.55 16.93 -7.55
CA CYS A 123 10.83 16.61 -6.94
C CYS A 123 11.68 17.87 -6.69
N PRO A 124 12.35 17.97 -5.53
CA PRO A 124 13.27 19.06 -5.25
C PRO A 124 14.53 18.97 -6.13
N ASP A 125 15.33 20.03 -6.10
CA ASP A 125 16.59 20.08 -6.85
C ASP A 125 17.54 18.95 -6.44
N GLY A 126 18.28 18.43 -7.42
CA GLY A 126 19.14 17.25 -7.23
C GLY A 126 18.40 15.92 -7.21
N CYS A 127 17.08 15.91 -7.35
CA CYS A 127 16.27 14.69 -7.43
C CYS A 127 15.68 14.47 -8.83
N VAL A 128 15.26 13.24 -9.11
CA VAL A 128 14.60 12.84 -10.35
C VAL A 128 13.38 11.96 -10.05
N CYS A 129 12.30 12.16 -10.80
CA CYS A 129 11.07 11.41 -10.64
C CYS A 129 11.10 10.11 -11.46
N LEU A 130 11.16 8.95 -10.81
CA LEU A 130 11.29 7.64 -11.46
C LEU A 130 10.42 6.59 -10.78
N SER A 131 10.09 5.52 -11.49
CA SER A 131 9.60 4.29 -10.85
C SER A 131 10.73 3.63 -10.06
N ASN A 132 10.40 2.72 -9.13
CA ASN A 132 11.43 1.94 -8.42
C ASN A 132 12.29 1.12 -9.40
N GLU A 133 11.67 0.56 -10.44
CA GLU A 133 12.34 -0.23 -11.48
C GLU A 133 13.34 0.62 -12.28
N ASP A 134 12.91 1.81 -12.74
CA ASP A 134 13.78 2.74 -13.47
C ASP A 134 14.93 3.27 -12.59
N ALA A 135 14.65 3.56 -11.32
CA ALA A 135 15.66 4.00 -10.37
C ALA A 135 16.71 2.91 -10.12
N GLN A 136 16.28 1.66 -9.95
CA GLN A 136 17.16 0.52 -9.81
C GLN A 136 18.02 0.29 -11.05
N ALA A 137 17.43 0.38 -12.25
CA ALA A 137 18.16 0.29 -13.52
C ALA A 137 19.24 1.38 -13.65
N GLN A 138 19.01 2.54 -13.03
CA GLN A 138 19.97 3.66 -12.99
C GLN A 138 20.89 3.64 -11.76
N GLY A 139 20.82 2.60 -10.92
CA GLY A 139 21.63 2.49 -9.69
C GLY A 139 21.27 3.49 -8.59
N LEU A 140 20.10 4.13 -8.67
CA LEU A 140 19.64 5.10 -7.68
C LEU A 140 18.93 4.38 -6.53
N LYS A 141 19.51 4.46 -5.33
CA LYS A 141 19.01 3.75 -4.14
C LYS A 141 18.43 4.66 -3.06
N VAL A 142 18.65 5.97 -3.16
CA VAL A 142 18.31 6.92 -2.10
C VAL A 142 17.16 7.80 -2.54
N ASN A 143 16.04 7.76 -1.81
CA ASN A 143 14.94 8.67 -2.05
C ASN A 143 15.24 10.07 -1.50
N CYS A 144 14.64 11.06 -2.15
CA CYS A 144 14.44 12.36 -1.53
C CYS A 144 13.23 12.27 -0.62
N LEU A 145 13.36 12.81 0.59
CA LEU A 145 12.38 12.69 1.64
C LEU A 145 11.64 14.03 1.83
N ASP A 146 10.37 13.95 2.21
CA ASP A 146 9.58 15.11 2.60
C ASP A 146 9.96 15.63 4.00
N SER A 147 9.24 16.63 4.50
CA SER A 147 9.43 17.19 5.84
C SER A 147 9.18 16.21 6.99
N PHE A 148 8.56 15.06 6.70
CA PHE A 148 8.26 14.00 7.65
C PHE A 148 9.18 12.79 7.50
N GLY A 149 10.22 12.89 6.65
CA GLY A 149 11.17 11.81 6.41
C GLY A 149 10.62 10.67 5.53
N LYS A 150 9.50 10.87 4.82
CA LYS A 150 8.92 9.86 3.93
C LYS A 150 9.34 10.09 2.47
N PRO A 151 9.48 9.04 1.65
CA PRO A 151 9.76 9.18 0.22
C PRO A 151 8.72 10.04 -0.48
N ILE A 152 9.18 11.04 -1.25
CA ILE A 152 8.29 11.94 -1.98
C ILE A 152 7.69 11.21 -3.18
N ILE A 153 6.36 11.15 -3.26
CA ILE A 153 5.63 10.69 -4.44
C ILE A 153 5.57 11.82 -5.47
N CYS A 154 6.04 11.55 -6.68
CA CYS A 154 6.08 12.54 -7.77
C CYS A 154 5.26 12.17 -9.00
N GLY A 155 4.67 10.97 -9.00
CA GLY A 155 3.77 10.53 -10.05
C GLY A 155 3.04 9.26 -9.65
N ILE A 156 1.93 9.00 -10.33
CA ILE A 156 1.09 7.83 -10.10
C ILE A 156 1.14 6.97 -11.34
N ILE A 157 1.42 5.68 -11.16
CA ILE A 157 1.38 4.68 -12.23
C ILE A 157 0.04 3.93 -12.12
N ASP A 158 -0.26 3.41 -10.93
CA ASP A 158 -1.52 2.75 -10.59
C ASP A 158 -1.78 2.92 -9.09
N ALA A 159 -2.70 3.80 -8.72
CA ALA A 159 -2.99 4.11 -7.33
C ALA A 159 -3.64 2.92 -6.59
N ASP A 160 -4.45 2.12 -7.26
CA ASP A 160 -5.16 0.99 -6.67
C ASP A 160 -4.16 -0.10 -6.27
N ARG A 161 -3.18 -0.37 -7.14
CA ARG A 161 -2.08 -1.29 -6.86
C ARG A 161 -0.96 -0.70 -6.01
N GLY A 162 -1.02 0.60 -5.69
CA GLY A 162 0.03 1.29 -4.95
C GLY A 162 1.34 1.44 -5.72
N LEU A 163 1.27 1.49 -7.05
CA LEU A 163 2.41 1.71 -7.93
C LEU A 163 2.58 3.21 -8.20
N PHE A 164 3.71 3.75 -7.76
CA PHE A 164 4.01 5.18 -7.84
C PHE A 164 5.40 5.43 -8.42
N LYS A 165 5.61 6.66 -8.85
CA LYS A 165 6.93 7.24 -9.07
C LYS A 165 7.34 8.00 -7.83
N TYR A 166 8.62 7.90 -7.47
CA TYR A 166 9.21 8.57 -6.33
C TYR A 166 10.36 9.47 -6.76
N CYS A 167 10.67 10.46 -5.93
CA CYS A 167 11.87 11.26 -6.10
C CYS A 167 13.08 10.49 -5.60
N PHE A 168 14.06 10.27 -6.48
CA PHE A 168 15.35 9.68 -6.16
C PHE A 168 16.45 10.73 -6.25
N ARG A 169 17.41 10.68 -5.32
CA ARG A 169 18.61 11.51 -5.40
C ARG A 169 19.38 11.10 -6.65
N LYS A 170 19.71 12.07 -7.50
CA LYS A 170 20.68 11.87 -8.57
C LYS A 170 22.02 11.49 -7.90
N PRO A 171 22.83 10.62 -8.51
CA PRO A 171 24.20 10.44 -8.06
C PRO A 171 24.84 11.83 -8.11
N GLU A 172 25.65 12.20 -7.12
CA GLU A 172 26.53 13.35 -7.32
C GLU A 172 27.37 13.02 -8.55
N GLN A 173 27.05 13.68 -9.66
CA GLN A 173 27.74 13.49 -10.92
C GLN A 173 29.06 14.23 -10.80
N GLY A 174 30.00 13.56 -10.15
CA GLY A 174 31.40 13.85 -10.25
C GLY A 174 32.24 12.79 -9.58
N ASN A 175 33.27 12.34 -10.27
CA ASN A 175 34.37 11.59 -9.68
C ASN A 175 35.31 12.52 -8.88
N CYS A 176 34.74 13.51 -8.19
CA CYS A 176 35.46 14.51 -7.45
C CYS A 176 36.09 13.87 -6.21
N GLN A 177 37.38 13.56 -6.30
CA GLN A 177 38.12 12.82 -5.31
C GLN A 177 39.46 13.49 -5.02
N TYR A 178 39.97 13.30 -3.82
CA TYR A 178 41.28 13.83 -3.45
C TYR A 178 42.37 12.92 -4.01
N ASN A 179 43.24 13.47 -4.86
CA ASN A 179 44.42 12.75 -5.32
C ASN A 179 45.58 13.05 -4.36
N TYR A 180 45.96 12.07 -3.54
CA TYR A 180 47.02 12.19 -2.54
C TYR A 180 48.41 12.43 -3.15
N ASN A 181 48.66 11.93 -4.38
CA ASN A 181 49.92 12.17 -5.08
C ASN A 181 50.02 13.61 -5.60
N LEU A 182 48.89 14.18 -6.04
CA LEU A 182 48.83 15.55 -6.57
C LEU A 182 48.49 16.61 -5.52
N GLY A 183 48.12 16.20 -4.31
CA GLY A 183 47.73 17.11 -3.23
C GLY A 183 46.50 17.98 -3.53
N LYS A 184 45.59 17.52 -4.39
CA LYS A 184 44.41 18.30 -4.82
C LYS A 184 43.21 17.44 -5.14
N CYS A 185 42.03 18.06 -5.07
CA CYS A 185 40.80 17.47 -5.61
C CYS A 185 40.87 17.42 -7.14
N VAL A 186 40.55 16.26 -7.70
CA VAL A 186 40.50 16.00 -9.13
C VAL A 186 39.18 15.31 -9.46
N GLY A 187 38.70 15.52 -10.67
CA GLY A 187 37.45 14.96 -11.14
C GLY A 187 36.65 15.98 -11.93
N GLN A 188 35.69 15.47 -12.69
CA GLN A 188 34.67 16.25 -13.36
C GLN A 188 33.49 16.41 -12.42
N CYS A 189 32.80 17.53 -12.56
CA CYS A 189 31.54 17.81 -11.89
C CYS A 189 30.49 18.17 -12.94
N SER A 190 29.21 18.08 -12.59
CA SER A 190 28.11 18.56 -13.45
C SER A 190 28.32 20.00 -13.91
N ALA A 191 27.71 20.36 -15.05
CA ALA A 191 27.86 21.67 -15.68
C ALA A 191 27.74 22.84 -14.68
N GLY A 192 28.75 23.71 -14.67
CA GLY A 192 28.82 24.89 -13.81
C GLY A 192 29.45 24.68 -12.43
N LYS A 193 29.69 23.43 -12.00
CA LYS A 193 30.34 23.12 -10.72
C LYS A 193 31.82 22.82 -10.89
N LYS A 194 32.61 23.05 -9.84
CA LYS A 194 34.04 22.72 -9.76
C LYS A 194 34.28 21.71 -8.67
N CYS A 195 35.22 20.80 -8.91
CA CYS A 195 35.68 19.86 -7.89
C CYS A 195 36.56 20.60 -6.87
N GLN A 196 36.08 20.75 -5.64
CA GLN A 196 36.71 21.56 -4.61
C GLN A 196 36.92 20.80 -3.32
N LEU A 197 37.96 21.17 -2.58
CA LEU A 197 38.26 20.61 -1.26
C LEU A 197 37.21 21.04 -0.25
N ASN A 198 36.63 20.08 0.45
CA ASN A 198 35.68 20.32 1.51
C ASN A 198 36.35 20.23 2.89
N THR A 199 37.06 19.13 3.13
CA THR A 199 37.71 18.83 4.43
C THR A 199 39.12 18.29 4.19
N ILE A 200 40.08 18.66 5.03
CA ILE A 200 41.46 18.11 5.00
C ILE A 200 42.03 17.98 6.41
N TYR A 201 42.59 16.80 6.72
CA TYR A 201 43.37 16.56 7.92
C TYR A 201 44.81 16.26 7.55
N ARG A 202 45.73 16.85 8.31
CA ARG A 202 47.16 16.68 8.16
C ARG A 202 47.75 16.14 9.45
N ASP A 203 48.71 15.25 9.32
CA ASP A 203 49.55 14.84 10.43
C ASP A 203 50.34 16.07 10.93
N PRO A 204 50.30 16.39 12.23
CA PRO A 204 50.92 17.61 12.76
C PRO A 204 52.46 17.55 12.79
N LYS A 205 53.06 16.35 12.75
CA LYS A 205 54.51 16.15 12.76
C LYS A 205 55.09 16.18 11.35
N THR A 206 54.41 15.56 10.39
CA THR A 206 54.92 15.39 9.02
C THR A 206 54.29 16.34 7.99
N GLY A 207 53.16 16.98 8.34
CA GLY A 207 52.37 17.81 7.42
C GLY A 207 51.64 17.03 6.32
N ALA A 208 51.81 15.70 6.28
CA ALA A 208 51.22 14.81 5.28
C ALA A 208 49.70 14.74 5.43
N VAL A 209 48.99 14.66 4.32
CA VAL A 209 47.52 14.57 4.32
C VAL A 209 47.11 13.15 4.70
N THR A 210 46.40 13.00 5.82
CA THR A 210 45.91 11.71 6.32
C THR A 210 44.48 11.44 5.91
N TYR A 211 43.71 12.49 5.64
CA TYR A 211 42.34 12.40 5.14
C TYR A 211 41.97 13.67 4.37
N ALA A 212 41.23 13.50 3.28
CA ALA A 212 40.67 14.62 2.55
C ALA A 212 39.35 14.22 1.86
N GLU A 213 38.43 15.17 1.79
CA GLU A 213 37.12 15.02 1.18
C GLU A 213 36.90 16.12 0.15
N CYS A 214 36.42 15.76 -1.04
CA CYS A 214 36.21 16.65 -2.17
C CYS A 214 34.75 16.64 -2.62
N HIS A 215 34.20 17.81 -2.94
CA HIS A 215 32.80 18.00 -3.29
C HIS A 215 32.70 18.79 -4.59
N CYS A 216 31.64 18.54 -5.37
CA CYS A 216 31.29 19.35 -6.52
C CYS A 216 30.49 20.58 -6.09
N LYS A 217 31.11 21.77 -6.12
CA LYS A 217 30.50 23.05 -5.72
C LYS A 217 30.44 24.05 -6.86
#